data_AF-A0A9D8P886-F1
#
_entry.id   AF-A0A9D8P886-F1
#
_cell.length_a   1.000
_cell.length_b   1.000
_cell.length_c   1.000
_cell.angle_alpha   90.00
_cell.angle_beta   90.00
_cell.angle_gamma   90.00
#
_symmetry.space_group_name_H-M   'P 1'
#
loop_
_entity.id
_entity.type
_entity.pdbx_description
1 polymer ?
#
loop_
_entity_poly.entity_id
_entity_poly.type
_entity_poly.pdbx_seq_one_letter_code
_entity_poly.pdbx_strand_id
1 'polypeptide(L)'
;MEKEQPKVFIKDPNKTYGLMEIVDGTSPMTEKRVEDTVETFPHYIILLTICTLAVVFILLIISLLFDAPLEELANPLVTPNPGKAPWYFTGIQELIHYTDRPVIPGIIIPVCIILWLFLIPYVDRKPGTRMGSFLNRIFIGGEKRKILLVLFTAFVIGALVLTAIGELFRGENWNFVLPWR
;
A
#
# COMPACT_ATOMS: atom_id res chain seq x y z
N MET A 1 3.12 33.78 -26.51
CA MET A 1 3.92 33.09 -27.56
C MET A 1 4.67 31.97 -26.85
N GLU A 2 4.04 30.81 -26.73
CA GLU A 2 4.68 29.62 -26.18
C GLU A 2 5.69 29.14 -27.23
N LYS A 3 6.98 29.27 -26.94
CA LYS A 3 8.03 28.75 -27.82
C LYS A 3 7.91 27.22 -27.77
N GLU A 4 7.42 26.63 -28.86
CA GLU A 4 7.50 25.18 -29.06
C GLU A 4 8.95 24.76 -28.89
N GLN A 5 9.27 24.12 -27.77
CA GLN A 5 10.59 23.59 -27.56
C GLN A 5 10.80 22.45 -28.56
N PRO A 6 11.94 22.42 -29.29
CA PRO A 6 12.19 21.37 -30.25
C PRO A 6 12.12 20.02 -29.53
N LYS A 7 11.28 19.11 -30.02
CA LYS A 7 11.16 17.76 -29.47
C LYS A 7 12.54 17.09 -29.56
N VAL A 8 13.22 16.94 -28.43
CA VAL A 8 14.57 16.37 -28.34
C VAL A 8 14.60 14.94 -28.92
N PHE A 9 13.50 14.20 -28.73
CA PHE A 9 13.31 12.86 -29.29
C PHE A 9 12.06 12.84 -30.18
N ILE A 10 12.28 12.81 -31.51
CA ILE A 10 11.22 12.73 -32.51
C ILE A 10 10.96 11.26 -32.81
N LYS A 11 9.68 10.83 -32.75
CA LYS A 11 9.24 9.53 -33.24
C LYS A 11 9.24 9.52 -34.77
N ASP A 12 10.43 9.41 -35.36
CA ASP A 12 10.62 9.34 -36.80
C ASP A 12 10.80 7.87 -37.22
N PRO A 13 9.89 7.30 -38.03
CA PRO A 13 10.00 5.93 -38.51
C PRO A 13 11.23 5.68 -39.41
N ASN A 14 11.84 6.73 -39.97
CA ASN A 14 13.03 6.64 -40.83
C ASN A 14 14.34 6.85 -40.07
N LYS A 15 14.29 7.11 -38.76
CA LYS A 15 15.49 7.36 -37.95
C LYS A 15 16.15 6.04 -37.56
N THR A 16 17.32 5.79 -38.14
CA THR A 16 18.14 4.62 -37.81
C THR A 16 18.92 4.87 -36.52
N TYR A 17 18.57 4.17 -35.45
CA TYR A 17 19.34 4.18 -34.20
C TYR A 17 20.51 3.20 -34.31
N GLY A 18 21.71 3.65 -33.98
CA GLY A 18 22.84 2.74 -33.78
C GLY A 18 22.58 1.90 -32.54
N LEU A 19 22.55 0.57 -32.67
CA LEU A 19 22.40 -0.33 -31.55
C LEU A 19 23.64 -0.21 -30.64
N MET A 20 23.53 0.56 -29.55
CA MET A 20 24.64 0.71 -28.60
C MET A 20 24.75 -0.50 -27.67
N GLU A 21 23.63 -1.03 -27.17
CA GLU A 21 23.57 -2.25 -26.36
C GLU A 21 22.13 -2.79 -26.29
N ILE A 22 21.97 -4.11 -26.34
CA ILE A 22 20.69 -4.76 -25.99
C ILE A 22 20.80 -5.14 -24.53
N VAL A 23 20.14 -4.38 -23.66
CA VAL A 23 20.04 -4.71 -22.25
C VAL A 23 18.80 -5.56 -22.04
N ASP A 24 18.99 -6.84 -21.77
CA ASP A 24 17.92 -7.75 -21.36
C ASP A 24 17.48 -7.40 -19.92
N GLY A 25 16.59 -6.42 -19.80
CA GLY A 25 15.93 -6.04 -18.56
C GLY A 25 14.50 -6.57 -18.47
N THR A 26 14.04 -6.86 -17.26
CA THR A 26 12.62 -7.12 -16.97
C THR A 26 11.95 -5.94 -16.29
N SER A 27 12.59 -4.77 -16.28
CA SER A 27 12.02 -3.61 -15.63
C SER A 27 10.92 -3.03 -16.54
N PRO A 28 9.87 -2.42 -15.98
CA PRO A 28 8.85 -1.73 -16.77
C PRO A 28 9.41 -0.60 -17.66
N MET A 29 10.64 -0.17 -17.39
CA MET A 29 11.36 0.84 -18.15
C MET A 29 12.11 0.25 -19.36
N THR A 30 12.40 -1.06 -19.36
CA THR A 30 13.13 -1.72 -20.46
C THR A 30 12.34 -1.70 -21.77
N GLU A 31 11.01 -1.73 -21.71
CA GLU A 31 10.15 -1.69 -22.89
C GLU A 31 9.79 -0.28 -23.34
N LYS A 32 10.04 0.73 -22.51
CA LYS A 32 9.72 2.13 -22.83
C LYS A 32 10.90 2.78 -23.55
N ARG A 33 10.62 3.34 -24.73
CA ARG A 33 11.62 4.13 -25.44
C ARG A 33 11.74 5.51 -24.80
N VAL A 34 12.87 6.18 -25.04
CA VAL A 34 13.10 7.54 -24.51
C VAL A 34 12.04 8.52 -25.03
N GLU A 35 11.54 8.31 -26.26
CA GLU A 35 10.43 9.08 -26.84
C GLU A 35 9.09 8.91 -26.11
N ASP A 36 8.93 7.85 -25.31
CA ASP A 36 7.71 7.53 -24.53
C ASP A 36 7.82 7.99 -23.07
N THR A 37 8.85 8.77 -22.74
CA THR A 37 9.13 9.26 -21.41
C THR A 37 9.11 10.79 -21.37
N VAL A 38 8.84 11.34 -20.19
CA VAL A 38 8.81 12.78 -19.95
C VAL A 38 9.81 13.09 -18.85
N GLU A 39 10.54 14.20 -18.99
CA GLU A 39 11.51 14.64 -18.00
C GLU A 39 10.85 14.87 -16.64
N THR A 40 11.47 14.36 -15.57
CA THR A 40 10.97 14.49 -14.20
C THR A 40 10.84 15.96 -13.81
N PHE A 41 11.84 16.78 -14.17
CA PHE A 41 11.80 18.22 -13.99
C PHE A 41 11.59 18.91 -15.35
N PRO A 42 10.65 19.85 -15.47
CA PRO A 42 9.77 20.37 -14.43
C PRO A 42 8.45 19.60 -14.29
N HIS A 43 8.10 18.74 -15.25
CA HIS A 43 6.74 18.22 -15.42
C HIS A 43 6.22 17.41 -14.22
N TYR A 44 6.93 16.35 -13.83
CA TYR A 44 6.51 15.49 -12.73
C TYR A 44 6.61 16.19 -11.38
N ILE A 45 7.65 17.01 -11.17
CA ILE A 45 7.83 17.78 -9.93
C ILE A 45 6.68 18.77 -9.71
N ILE A 46 6.28 19.53 -10.74
CA ILE A 46 5.14 20.45 -10.64
C ILE A 46 3.86 19.70 -10.29
N LEU A 47 3.58 18.57 -10.97
CA LEU A 47 2.40 17.76 -10.68
C LEU A 47 2.42 17.24 -9.24
N LEU A 48 3.55 16.71 -8.78
CA LEU A 48 3.73 16.21 -7.42
C LEU A 48 3.53 17.32 -6.37
N THR A 49 4.05 18.52 -6.62
CA THR A 49 3.84 19.69 -5.76
C THR A 49 2.37 20.08 -5.70
N ILE A 50 1.65 20.12 -6.83
CA ILE A 50 0.21 20.43 -6.86
C ILE A 50 -0.58 19.38 -6.07
N CYS A 51 -0.32 18.08 -6.29
CA CYS A 51 -0.96 17.01 -5.54
C CYS A 51 -0.69 17.11 -4.03
N THR A 52 0.54 17.44 -3.65
CA THR A 52 0.93 17.60 -2.24
C THR A 52 0.20 18.78 -1.60
N LEU A 53 0.17 19.94 -2.28
CA LEU A 53 -0.56 21.11 -1.83
C LEU A 53 -2.06 20.83 -1.71
N ALA A 54 -2.65 20.09 -2.66
CA ALA A 54 -4.05 19.69 -2.61
C ALA A 54 -4.36 18.80 -1.39
N VAL A 55 -3.52 17.80 -1.11
CA VAL A 55 -3.68 16.93 0.08
C VAL A 55 -3.57 17.74 1.37
N VAL A 56 -2.55 18.60 1.49
CA VAL A 56 -2.39 19.47 2.67
C VAL A 56 -3.58 20.41 2.83
N PHE A 57 -4.05 21.00 1.74
CA PHE A 57 -5.22 21.89 1.76
C PHE A 57 -6.49 21.17 2.23
N ILE A 58 -6.74 19.95 1.73
CA ILE A 58 -7.87 19.13 2.18
C ILE A 58 -7.74 18.79 3.67
N LEU A 59 -6.56 18.40 4.14
CA LEU A 59 -6.32 18.12 5.56
C LEU A 59 -6.53 19.37 6.43
N LEU A 60 -6.13 20.56 5.98
CA LEU A 60 -6.38 21.82 6.68
C LEU A 60 -7.87 22.14 6.74
N ILE A 61 -8.63 21.92 5.66
CA ILE A 61 -10.10 22.09 5.67
C ILE A 61 -10.73 21.14 6.70
N ILE A 62 -10.34 19.87 6.70
CA ILE A 62 -10.87 18.89 7.66
C ILE A 62 -10.55 19.33 9.09
N SER A 63 -9.31 19.75 9.35
CA SER A 63 -8.88 20.24 10.67
C SER A 63 -9.64 21.49 11.14
N LEU A 64 -10.03 22.37 10.22
CA LEU A 64 -10.83 23.57 10.54
C LEU A 64 -12.30 23.25 10.83
N LEU A 65 -12.84 22.17 10.24
CA LEU A 65 -14.25 21.80 10.37
C LEU A 65 -14.51 20.77 11.48
N PHE A 66 -13.52 19.97 11.83
CA PHE A 66 -13.65 18.87 12.78
C PHE A 66 -12.52 18.93 13.82
N ASP A 67 -12.89 19.15 15.08
CA ASP A 67 -11.95 19.08 16.20
C ASP A 67 -11.43 17.64 16.39
N ALA A 68 -10.18 17.53 16.80
CA ALA A 68 -9.59 16.25 17.15
C ALA A 68 -10.25 15.70 18.43
N PRO A 69 -10.71 14.43 18.44
CA PRO A 69 -11.26 13.80 19.63
C PRO A 69 -10.12 13.46 20.60
N LEU A 70 -9.69 14.46 21.39
CA LEU A 70 -8.65 14.30 22.39
C LEU A 70 -9.25 13.81 23.72
N GLU A 71 -8.62 12.80 24.32
CA GLU A 71 -8.96 12.31 25.66
C GLU A 71 -8.37 13.22 26.75
N GLU A 72 -8.74 12.94 28.01
CA GLU A 72 -8.16 13.61 29.18
C GLU A 72 -6.65 13.36 29.31
N LEU A 73 -5.99 14.17 30.14
CA LEU A 73 -4.57 13.98 30.44
C LEU A 73 -4.32 12.58 31.02
N ALA A 74 -3.25 11.94 30.54
CA ALA A 74 -2.92 10.57 30.91
C ALA A 74 -2.79 10.39 32.44
N ASN A 75 -3.57 9.45 32.98
CA ASN A 75 -3.55 9.10 34.39
C ASN A 75 -3.12 7.63 34.58
N PRO A 76 -1.95 7.35 35.18
CA PRO A 76 -1.50 5.98 35.40
C PRO A 76 -2.39 5.14 36.33
N LEU A 77 -3.25 5.77 37.14
CA LEU A 77 -4.14 5.09 38.08
C LEU A 77 -5.48 4.67 37.46
N VAL A 78 -5.80 5.16 36.26
CA VAL A 78 -7.09 4.91 35.59
C VAL A 78 -6.83 4.41 34.18
N THR A 79 -7.34 3.22 33.86
CA THR A 79 -7.28 2.69 32.49
C THR A 79 -8.56 3.08 31.75
N PRO A 80 -8.48 3.75 30.58
CA PRO A 80 -9.66 4.13 29.82
C PRO A 80 -10.42 2.89 29.33
N ASN A 81 -11.75 2.95 29.37
CA ASN A 81 -12.62 1.88 28.90
C ASN A 81 -13.73 2.48 28.01
N PRO A 82 -13.76 2.17 26.70
CA PRO A 82 -12.84 1.31 25.96
C PRO A 82 -11.53 2.01 25.56
N GLY A 83 -10.38 1.37 25.79
CA GLY A 83 -9.11 1.81 25.20
C GLY A 83 -9.00 1.35 23.75
N LYS A 84 -9.43 2.18 22.79
CA LYS A 84 -9.30 1.89 21.35
C LYS A 84 -7.90 2.28 20.86
N ALA A 85 -7.29 1.40 20.07
CA ALA A 85 -6.08 1.72 19.33
C ALA A 85 -6.40 2.74 18.22
N PRO A 86 -5.39 3.41 17.65
CA PRO A 86 -5.58 4.20 16.44
C PRO A 86 -6.21 3.36 15.32
N TRP A 87 -7.03 3.98 14.47
CA TRP A 87 -7.83 3.32 13.43
C TRP A 87 -7.06 2.33 12.53
N TYR A 88 -5.77 2.60 12.26
CA TYR A 88 -4.91 1.72 11.46
C TYR A 88 -4.45 0.44 12.19
N PHE A 89 -4.62 0.38 13.52
CA PHE A 89 -4.39 -0.78 14.36
C PHE A 89 -5.68 -1.40 14.93
N THR A 90 -6.80 -0.69 14.91
CA THR A 90 -8.08 -1.17 15.45
C THR A 90 -8.51 -2.52 14.87
N GLY A 91 -8.30 -2.76 13.57
CA GLY A 91 -8.61 -4.06 12.96
C GLY A 91 -7.76 -5.23 13.51
N ILE A 92 -6.50 -4.97 13.90
CA ILE A 92 -5.65 -5.97 14.56
C ILE A 92 -6.10 -6.17 16.02
N GLN A 93 -6.48 -5.09 16.72
CA GLN A 93 -7.04 -5.17 18.07
C GLN A 93 -8.32 -6.01 18.10
N GLU A 94 -9.17 -5.85 17.09
CA GLU A 94 -10.37 -6.66 16.93
C GLU A 94 -10.04 -8.14 16.74
N LEU A 95 -9.02 -8.45 15.92
CA LEU A 95 -8.56 -9.83 15.74
C LEU A 95 -7.95 -10.42 17.03
N ILE A 96 -7.26 -9.60 17.84
CA ILE A 96 -6.74 -10.00 19.15
C ILE A 96 -7.90 -10.38 20.08
N HIS A 97 -8.98 -9.62 20.11
CA HIS A 97 -10.14 -9.90 20.96
C HIS A 97 -10.76 -11.28 20.68
N TYR A 98 -10.77 -11.72 19.42
CA TYR A 98 -11.30 -13.02 19.02
C TYR A 98 -10.32 -14.19 19.16
N THR A 99 -9.07 -13.94 19.56
CA THR A 99 -8.02 -14.98 19.59
C THR A 99 -7.56 -15.23 21.03
N ASP A 100 -7.59 -16.50 21.48
CA ASP A 100 -7.09 -16.90 22.82
C ASP A 100 -5.60 -16.59 23.04
N ARG A 101 -4.84 -16.45 21.96
CA ARG A 101 -3.41 -16.10 21.95
C ARG A 101 -3.18 -14.78 21.21
N PRO A 102 -3.19 -13.63 21.91
CA PRO A 102 -2.98 -12.29 21.33
C PRO A 102 -1.70 -12.14 20.50
N VAL A 103 -0.66 -12.92 20.83
CA VAL A 103 0.64 -12.92 20.15
C VAL A 103 0.51 -13.28 18.66
N ILE A 104 -0.46 -14.11 18.29
CA ILE A 104 -0.65 -14.54 16.89
C ILE A 104 -1.02 -13.35 16.00
N PRO A 105 -2.16 -12.67 16.23
CA PRO A 105 -2.54 -11.51 15.42
C PRO A 105 -1.70 -10.26 15.69
N GLY A 106 -1.20 -10.07 16.91
CA GLY A 106 -0.41 -8.88 17.26
C GLY A 106 1.03 -8.90 16.75
N ILE A 107 1.66 -10.07 16.63
CA ILE A 107 3.09 -10.17 16.31
C ILE A 107 3.34 -11.11 15.14
N ILE A 108 2.88 -12.36 15.22
CA ILE A 108 3.24 -13.41 14.25
C ILE A 108 2.72 -13.04 12.85
N ILE A 109 1.44 -12.67 12.73
CA ILE A 109 0.84 -12.34 11.43
C ILE A 109 1.53 -11.13 10.78
N PRO A 110 1.69 -9.96 11.44
CA PRO A 110 2.42 -8.83 10.86
C PRO A 110 3.85 -9.18 10.44
N VAL A 111 4.60 -9.92 11.28
CA VAL A 111 5.97 -10.34 10.95
C VAL A 111 5.99 -11.25 9.73
N CYS A 112 5.06 -12.22 9.63
CA CYS A 112 4.93 -13.06 8.44
C CYS A 112 4.60 -12.26 7.19
N ILE A 113 3.73 -11.25 7.27
CA ILE A 113 3.40 -10.37 6.12
C ILE A 113 4.65 -9.59 5.68
N ILE A 114 5.40 -9.02 6.62
CA ILE A 114 6.64 -8.28 6.31
C ILE A 114 7.66 -9.21 5.66
N LEU A 115 7.94 -10.36 6.26
CA LEU A 115 8.86 -11.36 5.70
C LEU A 115 8.42 -11.81 4.30
N TRP A 116 7.12 -12.00 4.10
CA TRP A 116 6.56 -12.33 2.79
C TRP A 116 6.81 -11.23 1.76
N LEU A 117 6.56 -9.96 2.10
CA LEU A 117 6.84 -8.81 1.23
C LEU A 117 8.32 -8.71 0.87
N PHE A 118 9.22 -8.97 1.82
CA PHE A 118 10.66 -9.02 1.57
C PHE A 118 11.07 -10.17 0.63
N LEU A 119 10.34 -11.29 0.62
CA LEU A 119 10.64 -12.44 -0.23
C LEU A 119 10.16 -12.27 -1.68
N ILE A 120 9.13 -11.44 -1.93
CA ILE A 120 8.59 -11.18 -3.28
C ILE A 120 9.69 -10.93 -4.33
N PRO A 121 10.65 -9.99 -4.16
CA PRO A 121 11.65 -9.71 -5.16
C PRO A 121 12.60 -10.87 -5.44
N TYR A 122 12.69 -11.89 -4.59
CA TYR A 122 13.52 -13.08 -4.79
C TYR A 122 12.75 -14.23 -5.45
N VAL A 123 11.44 -14.32 -5.20
CA VAL A 123 10.56 -15.36 -5.73
C VAL A 123 9.99 -14.97 -7.11
N ASP A 124 9.69 -13.69 -7.34
CA ASP A 124 9.13 -13.15 -8.58
C ASP A 124 10.21 -12.72 -9.60
N ARG A 125 11.26 -13.53 -9.76
CA ARG A 125 12.28 -13.33 -10.81
C ARG A 125 12.09 -14.34 -11.93
N LYS A 126 12.48 -13.97 -13.16
CA LYS A 126 12.63 -14.94 -14.26
C LYS A 126 13.55 -16.07 -13.77
N PRO A 127 13.06 -17.33 -13.71
CA PRO A 127 13.80 -18.36 -13.02
C PRO A 127 15.00 -18.85 -13.86
N GLY A 128 16.20 -18.41 -13.49
CA GLY A 128 17.46 -18.95 -14.04
C GLY A 128 17.92 -20.26 -13.41
N THR A 129 17.39 -20.61 -12.23
CA THR A 129 17.77 -21.80 -11.44
C THR A 129 16.55 -22.68 -11.19
N ARG A 130 16.73 -24.02 -11.17
CA ARG A 130 15.66 -25.00 -10.91
C ARG A 130 14.86 -24.71 -9.63
N MET A 131 15.54 -24.30 -8.56
CA MET A 131 14.89 -23.91 -7.29
C MET A 131 14.05 -22.63 -7.41
N GLY A 132 14.53 -21.63 -8.15
CA GLY A 132 13.78 -20.40 -8.41
C GLY A 132 12.52 -20.65 -9.25
N SER A 133 12.60 -21.55 -10.23
CA SER A 133 11.43 -21.96 -11.04
C SER A 133 10.37 -22.67 -10.18
N PHE A 134 10.82 -23.54 -9.29
CA PHE A 134 9.97 -24.25 -8.35
C PHE A 134 9.27 -23.30 -7.36
N LEU A 135 10.02 -22.40 -6.72
CA LEU A 135 9.47 -21.40 -5.80
C LEU A 135 8.49 -20.46 -6.52
N ASN A 136 8.85 -19.96 -7.70
CA ASN A 136 7.96 -19.10 -8.49
C ASN A 136 6.64 -19.83 -8.80
N ARG A 137 6.68 -21.09 -9.24
CA ARG A 137 5.47 -21.89 -9.56
C ARG A 137 4.61 -22.24 -8.33
N ILE A 138 5.21 -22.31 -7.14
CA ILE A 138 4.47 -22.58 -5.91
C ILE A 138 3.76 -21.33 -5.42
N PHE A 139 4.46 -20.20 -5.43
CA PHE A 139 4.08 -19.01 -4.67
C PHE A 139 3.47 -17.87 -5.50
N ILE A 140 3.86 -17.69 -6.77
CA ILE A 140 3.56 -16.46 -7.54
C ILE A 140 3.08 -16.73 -8.98
N GLY A 141 3.65 -17.69 -9.69
CA GLY A 141 3.51 -17.85 -11.14
C GLY A 141 2.23 -18.54 -11.63
N GLY A 142 1.83 -18.19 -12.86
CA GLY A 142 0.75 -18.84 -13.62
C GLY A 142 -0.67 -18.44 -13.18
N GLU A 143 -1.62 -19.37 -13.32
CA GLU A 143 -3.03 -19.18 -12.90
C GLU A 143 -3.17 -18.88 -11.41
N LYS A 144 -2.20 -19.32 -10.59
CA LYS A 144 -2.15 -19.04 -9.15
C LYS A 144 -1.97 -17.57 -8.83
N ARG A 145 -1.44 -16.75 -9.74
CA ARG A 145 -1.38 -15.29 -9.55
C ARG A 145 -2.77 -14.68 -9.38
N LYS A 146 -3.76 -15.19 -10.12
CA LYS A 146 -5.16 -14.76 -9.97
C LYS A 146 -5.71 -15.17 -8.61
N ILE A 147 -5.42 -16.39 -8.16
CA ILE A 147 -5.81 -16.88 -6.83
C ILE A 147 -5.15 -16.03 -5.74
N LEU A 148 -3.86 -15.73 -5.85
CA LEU A 148 -3.14 -14.90 -4.89
C LEU A 148 -3.72 -13.47 -4.84
N LEU A 149 -4.05 -12.89 -6.00
CA LEU A 149 -4.73 -11.60 -6.06
C LEU A 149 -6.10 -11.65 -5.37
N VAL A 150 -6.91 -12.67 -5.64
CA VAL A 150 -8.22 -12.84 -4.99
C VAL A 150 -8.08 -13.01 -3.48
N LEU A 151 -7.12 -13.84 -3.02
CA LEU A 151 -6.84 -14.03 -1.60
C LEU A 151 -6.33 -12.74 -0.94
N PHE A 152 -5.47 -11.99 -1.62
CA PHE A 152 -4.98 -10.70 -1.13
C PHE A 152 -6.11 -9.66 -1.05
N THR A 153 -6.97 -9.58 -2.06
CA THR A 153 -8.15 -8.71 -2.04
C THR A 153 -9.12 -9.12 -0.94
N ALA A 154 -9.39 -10.41 -0.77
CA ALA A 154 -10.22 -10.92 0.33
C ALA A 154 -9.61 -10.59 1.70
N PHE A 155 -8.28 -10.70 1.85
CA PHE A 155 -7.56 -10.30 3.05
C PHE A 155 -7.71 -8.80 3.33
N VAL A 156 -7.54 -7.93 2.33
CA VAL A 156 -7.71 -6.48 2.48
C VAL A 156 -9.15 -6.13 2.86
N ILE A 157 -10.14 -6.75 2.21
CA ILE A 157 -11.55 -6.56 2.57
C ILE A 157 -11.81 -7.02 4.01
N GLY A 158 -11.30 -8.19 4.39
CA GLY A 158 -11.43 -8.70 5.76
C GLY A 158 -10.80 -7.76 6.79
N ALA A 159 -9.61 -7.22 6.52
CA ALA A 159 -8.96 -6.23 7.37
C ALA A 159 -9.78 -4.95 7.51
N LEU A 160 -10.33 -4.44 6.40
CA LEU A 160 -11.21 -3.26 6.42
C LEU A 160 -12.50 -3.51 7.22
N VAL A 161 -13.09 -4.70 7.07
CA VAL A 161 -14.28 -5.10 7.84
C VAL A 161 -13.96 -5.18 9.33
N LEU A 162 -12.84 -5.79 9.72
CA LEU A 162 -12.42 -5.84 11.12
C LEU A 162 -12.16 -4.43 11.69
N THR A 163 -11.51 -3.56 10.92
CA THR A 163 -11.32 -2.16 11.32
C THR A 163 -12.66 -1.45 11.50
N ALA A 164 -13.61 -1.62 10.57
CA ALA A 164 -14.93 -1.02 10.67
C ALA A 164 -15.72 -1.55 11.89
N ILE A 165 -15.63 -2.85 12.18
CA ILE A 165 -16.26 -3.46 13.37
C ILE A 165 -15.65 -2.86 14.65
N GLY A 166 -14.33 -2.88 14.75
CA GLY A 166 -13.62 -2.35 15.91
C GLY A 166 -13.86 -0.85 16.16
N GLU A 167 -13.94 -0.06 15.09
CA GLU A 167 -14.13 1.38 15.19
C GLU A 167 -15.58 1.73 15.55
N LEU A 168 -16.54 1.18 14.83
CA LEU A 168 -17.94 1.62 14.88
C LEU A 168 -18.80 0.85 15.89
N PHE A 169 -18.52 -0.43 16.12
CA PHE A 169 -19.41 -1.33 16.87
C PHE A 169 -18.88 -1.74 18.24
N ARG A 170 -17.67 -1.32 18.63
CA ARG A 170 -17.11 -1.63 19.96
C ARG A 170 -17.38 -0.51 20.96
N GLY A 171 -18.07 -0.87 22.04
CA GLY A 171 -18.40 -0.02 23.18
C GLY A 171 -17.71 -0.47 24.48
N GLU A 172 -18.32 -0.16 25.63
CA GLU A 172 -17.77 -0.48 26.96
C GLU A 172 -17.43 -1.96 27.12
N ASN A 173 -16.29 -2.24 27.77
CA ASN A 173 -15.74 -3.58 27.95
C ASN A 173 -15.53 -4.35 26.63
N TRP A 174 -15.35 -3.62 25.53
CA TRP A 174 -15.24 -4.19 24.19
C TRP A 174 -16.49 -4.96 23.74
N ASN A 175 -17.66 -4.68 24.33
CA ASN A 175 -18.91 -5.31 23.91
C ASN A 175 -19.37 -4.76 22.56
N PHE A 176 -20.12 -5.59 21.83
CA PHE A 176 -20.75 -5.20 20.58
C PHE A 176 -21.96 -4.31 20.87
N VAL A 177 -21.95 -3.09 20.35
CA VAL A 177 -23.01 -2.09 20.49
C VAL A 177 -23.39 -1.58 19.11
N LEU A 178 -24.68 -1.30 18.89
CA LEU A 178 -25.15 -0.66 17.66
C LEU A 178 -24.89 0.85 17.76
N PRO A 179 -24.14 1.46 16.84
CA PRO A 179 -23.74 2.88 16.98
C PRO A 179 -24.91 3.88 16.91
N TRP A 180 -26.10 3.43 16.51
CA TRP A 180 -27.31 4.25 16.35
C TRP A 180 -28.40 3.96 17.39
N ARG A 181 -28.08 3.28 18.48
CA ARG A 181 -28.96 3.08 19.65
C ARG A 181 -28.26 3.50 20.92
#